data_AF-A0A437UQK8-F1
#
_entry.id   AF-A0A437UQK8-F1
#
_cell.length_a   1.000
_cell.length_b   1.000
_cell.length_c   1.000
_cell.angle_alpha   90.00
_cell.angle_beta   90.00
_cell.angle_gamma   90.00
#
_symmetry.space_group_name_H-M   'P 1'
#
loop_
_entity.id
_entity.type
_entity.pdbx_description
1 polymer ?
#
loop_
_entity_poly.entity_id
_entity_poly.type
_entity_poly.pdbx_seq_one_letter_code
_entity_poly.pdbx_strand_id
1 'polypeptide(L)'
;MNVIQTLSFRQLFNLKAKTLEQRITNFYHETQNSSVTIKYILALKVRCQLGAAEFDHFLKDLVREVFMHTKATRTMKRLFYYFEDYFMAPEWRTLKLRVFPVKKFGEKVVSVVRSLISFVRPEETSEP
;
A
#
# COMPACT_ATOMS: atom_id res chain seq x y z
N MET A 1 -11.06 3.36 31.52
CA MET A 1 -10.49 3.45 30.16
C MET A 1 -9.53 2.29 29.97
N ASN A 2 -9.82 1.36 29.05
CA ASN A 2 -8.82 0.36 28.66
C ASN A 2 -7.71 1.08 27.87
N VAL A 3 -6.47 1.00 28.36
CA VAL A 3 -5.33 1.54 27.62
C VAL A 3 -5.06 0.59 26.45
N ILE A 4 -5.31 1.05 25.23
CA ILE A 4 -5.07 0.27 24.03
C ILE A 4 -3.56 0.10 23.86
N GLN A 5 -3.07 -1.12 24.10
CA GLN A 5 -1.65 -1.41 24.13
C GLN A 5 -1.11 -1.75 22.73
N THR A 6 -0.05 -1.05 22.33
CA THR A 6 0.71 -1.37 21.11
C THR A 6 1.55 -2.63 21.31
N LEU A 7 1.71 -3.41 20.24
CA LEU A 7 2.60 -4.57 20.22
C LEU A 7 4.05 -4.14 19.99
N SER A 8 4.96 -4.69 20.80
CA SER A 8 6.40 -4.56 20.62
C SER A 8 6.92 -5.54 19.56
N PHE A 9 8.13 -5.29 19.04
CA PHE A 9 8.79 -6.22 18.11
C PHE A 9 8.96 -7.62 18.71
N ARG A 10 9.31 -7.71 20.00
CA ARG A 10 9.41 -9.00 20.70
C ARG A 10 8.08 -9.75 20.68
N GLN A 11 6.96 -9.05 20.88
CA GLN A 11 5.64 -9.67 20.83
C GLN A 11 5.28 -10.13 19.42
N LEU A 12 5.53 -9.32 18.38
CA LEU A 12 5.25 -9.68 16.98
C LEU A 12 5.99 -10.96 16.55
N PHE A 13 7.22 -11.18 17.02
CA PHE A 13 8.02 -12.35 16.64
C PHE A 13 7.85 -13.58 17.53
N ASN A 14 7.29 -13.45 18.74
CA ASN A 14 7.18 -14.57 19.67
C ASN A 14 5.73 -15.01 19.97
N LEU A 15 4.73 -14.15 19.77
CA LEU A 15 3.34 -14.54 19.99
C LEU A 15 2.83 -15.47 18.89
N LYS A 16 1.81 -16.28 19.24
CA LYS A 16 1.11 -17.18 18.33
C LYS A 16 0.23 -16.38 17.35
N ALA A 17 0.04 -16.92 16.14
CA ALA A 17 -0.76 -16.33 15.08
C ALA A 17 -2.15 -15.89 15.56
N LYS A 18 -2.94 -16.79 16.17
CA LYS A 18 -4.28 -16.48 16.71
C LYS A 18 -4.30 -15.28 17.66
N THR A 19 -3.30 -15.17 18.55
CA THR A 19 -3.19 -14.04 19.48
C THR A 19 -2.86 -12.74 18.75
N LEU A 20 -1.98 -12.79 17.76
CA LEU A 20 -1.60 -11.63 16.96
C LEU A 20 -2.78 -11.14 16.11
N GLU A 21 -3.49 -12.06 15.48
CA GLU A 21 -4.69 -11.77 14.69
C GLU A 21 -5.70 -10.98 15.50
N GLN A 22 -6.06 -11.50 16.69
CA GLN A 22 -7.05 -10.87 17.55
C GLN A 22 -6.56 -9.50 18.07
N ARG A 23 -5.30 -9.40 18.53
CA ARG A 23 -4.78 -8.14 19.08
C ARG A 23 -4.62 -7.05 18.02
N ILE A 24 -4.16 -7.40 16.81
CA ILE A 24 -3.98 -6.43 15.72
C ILE A 24 -5.35 -5.96 15.19
N THR A 25 -6.29 -6.89 15.02
CA THR A 25 -7.64 -6.57 14.56
C THR A 25 -8.37 -5.68 15.55
N ASN A 26 -8.39 -6.02 16.84
CA ASN A 26 -8.99 -5.19 17.88
C ASN A 26 -8.31 -3.82 17.96
N PHE A 27 -6.98 -3.78 17.94
CA PHE A 27 -6.23 -2.52 17.93
C PHE A 27 -6.67 -1.61 16.76
N TYR A 28 -6.82 -2.16 15.55
CA TYR A 28 -7.25 -1.35 14.42
C TYR A 28 -8.68 -0.85 14.59
N HIS A 29 -9.63 -1.72 14.95
CA HIS A 29 -11.03 -1.29 15.08
C HIS A 29 -11.24 -0.25 16.18
N GLU A 30 -10.51 -0.37 17.29
CA GLU A 30 -10.60 0.58 18.41
C GLU A 30 -9.89 1.92 18.14
N THR A 31 -8.76 1.92 17.42
CA THR A 31 -7.93 3.13 17.23
C THR A 31 -8.03 3.76 15.85
N GLN A 32 -8.50 3.01 14.85
CA GLN A 32 -8.43 3.34 13.43
C GLN A 32 -7.01 3.67 12.93
N ASN A 33 -5.97 3.22 13.66
CA ASN A 33 -4.59 3.57 13.35
C ASN A 33 -3.99 2.70 12.24
N SER A 34 -4.35 3.04 11.00
CA SER A 34 -3.91 2.35 9.78
C SER A 34 -2.38 2.25 9.67
N SER A 35 -1.64 3.27 10.10
CA SER A 35 -0.18 3.31 9.96
C SER A 35 0.52 2.26 10.82
N VAL A 36 0.03 2.05 12.04
CA VAL A 36 0.62 1.05 12.96
C VAL A 36 0.18 -0.36 12.55
N THR A 37 -1.09 -0.54 12.20
CA THR A 37 -1.62 -1.82 11.70
C THR A 37 -0.82 -2.34 10.50
N ILE A 38 -0.59 -1.51 9.47
CA ILE A 38 0.18 -1.92 8.30
C ILE A 38 1.64 -2.25 8.64
N LYS A 39 2.26 -1.57 9.61
CA LYS A 39 3.62 -1.91 10.07
C LYS A 39 3.65 -3.27 10.76
N TYR A 40 2.65 -3.59 11.58
CA TYR A 40 2.56 -4.89 12.24
C TYR A 40 2.42 -6.01 11.21
N ILE A 41 1.51 -5.87 10.26
CA ILE A 41 1.28 -6.92 9.26
C ILE A 41 2.51 -7.08 8.37
N LEU A 42 3.20 -5.99 8.00
CA LEU A 42 4.48 -6.09 7.27
C LEU A 42 5.55 -6.84 8.07
N ALA A 43 5.67 -6.58 9.38
CA ALA A 43 6.62 -7.31 10.23
C ALA A 43 6.30 -8.81 10.27
N LEU A 44 5.02 -9.19 10.23
CA LEU A 44 4.59 -10.59 10.15
C LEU A 44 4.85 -11.21 8.78
N LYS A 45 4.73 -10.44 7.68
CA LYS A 45 5.22 -10.90 6.37
C LYS A 45 6.72 -11.21 6.41
N VAL A 46 7.53 -10.35 7.05
CA VAL A 46 8.97 -10.63 7.25
C VAL A 46 9.17 -11.91 8.06
N ARG A 47 8.40 -12.10 9.14
CA ARG A 47 8.42 -13.34 9.93
C ARG A 47 8.08 -14.58 9.09
N CYS A 48 7.11 -14.48 8.19
CA CYS A 48 6.78 -15.54 7.24
C CYS A 48 7.97 -15.88 6.34
N GLN A 49 8.64 -14.87 5.79
CA GLN A 49 9.84 -15.06 4.95
C GLN A 49 11.03 -15.68 5.71
N LEU A 50 11.04 -15.60 7.04
CA LEU A 50 12.03 -16.25 7.89
C LEU A 50 11.67 -17.70 8.28
N GLY A 51 10.59 -18.25 7.70
CA GLY A 51 10.21 -19.66 7.86
C GLY A 51 8.93 -19.91 8.66
N ALA A 52 8.26 -18.87 9.17
CA ALA A 52 6.99 -19.01 9.89
C ALA A 52 5.80 -19.04 8.91
N ALA A 53 5.63 -20.18 8.22
CA ALA A 53 4.64 -20.34 7.15
C ALA A 53 3.18 -20.10 7.59
N GLU A 54 2.87 -20.17 8.88
CA GLU A 54 1.54 -19.85 9.42
C GLU A 54 1.16 -18.37 9.24
N PHE A 55 2.11 -17.52 8.85
CA PHE A 55 1.89 -16.11 8.52
C PHE A 55 1.79 -15.84 7.00
N ASP A 56 1.70 -16.87 6.17
CA ASP A 56 1.45 -16.67 4.74
C ASP A 56 0.09 -16.00 4.53
N HIS A 57 0.08 -14.93 3.74
CA HIS A 57 -1.10 -14.07 3.52
C HIS A 57 -1.82 -13.60 4.81
N PHE A 58 -1.09 -13.50 5.94
CA PHE A 58 -1.67 -13.16 7.23
C PHE A 58 -2.40 -11.81 7.24
N LEU A 59 -3.60 -11.78 7.84
CA LEU A 59 -4.46 -10.59 7.96
C LEU A 59 -4.75 -9.90 6.61
N LYS A 60 -4.80 -10.67 5.51
CA LYS A 60 -5.07 -10.15 4.15
C LYS A 60 -6.33 -9.30 4.07
N ASP A 61 -7.44 -9.77 4.63
CA ASP A 61 -8.71 -9.05 4.57
C ASP A 61 -8.66 -7.72 5.33
N LEU A 62 -7.98 -7.69 6.48
CA LEU A 62 -7.77 -6.45 7.24
C LEU A 62 -6.92 -5.45 6.46
N VAL A 63 -5.85 -5.90 5.77
CA VAL A 63 -5.07 -5.02 4.90
C VAL A 63 -5.94 -4.44 3.78
N ARG A 64 -6.76 -5.28 3.15
CA ARG A 64 -7.67 -4.83 2.09
C ARG A 64 -8.65 -3.80 2.61
N GLU A 65 -9.27 -4.04 3.76
CA GLU A 65 -10.16 -3.10 4.44
C GLU A 65 -9.47 -1.76 4.67
N VAL A 66 -8.27 -1.78 5.29
CA VAL A 66 -7.49 -0.59 5.61
C VAL A 66 -7.19 0.22 4.35
N PHE A 67 -6.70 -0.39 3.28
CA PHE A 67 -6.38 0.34 2.04
C PHE A 67 -7.61 0.80 1.26
N MET A 68 -8.73 0.08 1.34
CA MET A 68 -9.95 0.41 0.61
C MET A 68 -10.77 1.51 1.23
N HIS A 69 -10.84 1.55 2.56
CA HIS A 69 -11.79 2.40 3.28
C HIS A 69 -11.13 3.61 3.96
N THR A 70 -9.79 3.68 3.99
CA THR A 70 -9.08 4.80 4.63
C THR A 70 -8.28 5.62 3.63
N LYS A 71 -8.03 6.89 3.99
CA LYS A 71 -7.13 7.76 3.24
C LYS A 71 -5.68 7.29 3.46
N ALA A 72 -4.99 6.94 2.38
CA ALA A 72 -3.62 6.45 2.44
C ALA A 72 -2.67 7.42 3.16
N THR A 73 -2.18 6.99 4.32
CA THR A 73 -1.18 7.74 5.10
C THR A 73 0.20 7.69 4.42
N ARG A 74 1.13 8.55 4.88
CA ARG A 74 2.53 8.51 4.40
C ARG A 74 3.17 7.13 4.60
N THR A 75 2.88 6.47 5.71
CA THR A 75 3.38 5.12 6.02
C THR A 75 2.81 4.11 5.03
N MET A 76 1.48 4.12 4.81
CA MET A 76 0.81 3.22 3.88
C MET A 76 1.38 3.36 2.47
N LYS A 77 1.60 4.59 1.99
CA LYS A 77 2.23 4.86 0.69
C LYS A 77 3.61 4.23 0.57
N ARG A 78 4.45 4.40 1.60
CA ARG A 78 5.82 3.84 1.62
C ARG A 78 5.83 2.31 1.57
N LEU A 79 4.85 1.69 2.23
CA LEU A 79 4.78 0.25 2.37
C LEU A 79 3.86 -0.44 1.36
N PHE A 80 3.22 0.33 0.47
CA PHE A 80 2.14 -0.15 -0.40
C PHE A 80 2.52 -1.40 -1.19
N TYR A 81 3.65 -1.36 -1.90
CA TYR A 81 4.08 -2.44 -2.80
C TYR A 81 4.38 -3.78 -2.10
N TYR A 82 4.63 -3.79 -0.79
CA TYR A 82 4.82 -5.04 -0.05
C TYR A 82 3.53 -5.86 0.12
N PHE A 83 2.39 -5.30 -0.27
CA PHE A 83 1.07 -5.93 -0.16
C PHE A 83 0.41 -6.16 -1.52
N GLU A 84 1.13 -6.07 -2.64
CA GLU A 84 0.55 -6.29 -3.98
C GLU A 84 -0.17 -7.65 -4.11
N ASP A 85 0.42 -8.69 -3.53
CA ASP A 85 -0.09 -10.07 -3.44
C ASP A 85 -1.39 -10.20 -2.61
N TYR A 86 -1.76 -9.16 -1.86
CA TYR A 86 -2.98 -9.14 -1.05
C TYR A 86 -4.20 -8.65 -1.84
N PHE A 87 -4.02 -8.12 -3.04
CA PHE A 87 -5.10 -7.55 -3.84
C PHE A 87 -5.30 -8.32 -5.14
N MET A 88 -6.52 -8.28 -5.66
CA MET A 88 -6.77 -8.74 -7.04
C MET A 88 -6.19 -7.73 -8.05
N ALA A 89 -5.82 -8.17 -9.25
CA ALA A 89 -5.27 -7.28 -10.27
C ALA A 89 -6.11 -6.00 -10.56
N PRO A 90 -7.46 -6.06 -10.74
CA PRO A 90 -8.26 -4.84 -10.93
C PRO A 90 -8.32 -3.95 -9.69
N GLU A 91 -8.35 -4.58 -8.52
CA GLU A 91 -8.36 -3.93 -7.21
C GLU A 91 -7.08 -3.12 -6.99
N TRP A 92 -5.94 -3.75 -7.27
CA TRP A 92 -4.61 -3.17 -7.14
C TRP A 92 -4.40 -1.96 -8.04
N ARG A 93 -4.82 -2.05 -9.31
CA ARG A 93 -4.75 -0.92 -10.27
C ARG A 93 -5.50 0.30 -9.75
N THR A 94 -6.71 0.08 -9.23
CA THR A 94 -7.57 1.14 -8.68
C THR A 94 -6.94 1.78 -7.45
N LEU A 95 -6.41 0.96 -6.53
CA LEU A 95 -5.71 1.46 -5.35
C LEU A 95 -4.45 2.24 -5.70
N LYS A 96 -3.64 1.77 -6.65
CA LYS A 96 -2.41 2.46 -7.07
C LYS A 96 -2.68 3.89 -7.53
N LEU A 97 -3.72 4.10 -8.33
CA LEU A 97 -4.15 5.44 -8.78
C LEU A 97 -4.64 6.33 -7.63
N ARG A 98 -5.33 5.75 -6.64
CA ARG A 98 -5.82 6.47 -5.46
C ARG A 98 -4.68 6.87 -4.50
N VAL A 99 -3.74 5.96 -4.27
CA VAL A 99 -2.62 6.11 -3.32
C VAL A 99 -1.57 7.09 -3.89
N PHE A 100 -1.30 6.97 -5.19
CA PHE A 100 -0.36 7.81 -5.95
C PHE A 100 -1.11 8.53 -7.07
N PRO A 101 -1.91 9.56 -6.73
CA PRO A 101 -2.59 10.32 -7.76
C PRO A 101 -1.53 10.94 -8.68
N VAL A 102 -1.69 10.72 -9.98
CA VAL A 102 -0.91 11.43 -10.99
C VAL A 102 -1.20 12.90 -10.78
N LYS A 103 -0.26 13.64 -10.21
CA LYS A 103 -0.39 15.09 -10.12
C LYS A 103 -0.54 15.58 -11.56
N LYS A 104 -1.57 16.38 -11.84
CA LYS A 104 -1.81 17.08 -13.13
C LYS A 104 -0.61 17.88 -13.67
N PHE A 105 0.50 17.92 -12.94
CA PHE A 105 1.80 18.37 -13.40
C PHE A 105 2.35 17.50 -14.55
N GLY A 106 2.12 16.18 -14.51
CA GLY A 106 2.51 15.28 -15.59
C GLY A 106 1.77 15.59 -16.89
N GLU A 107 0.48 15.92 -16.82
CA GLU A 107 -0.31 16.34 -18.00
C GLU A 107 0.25 17.63 -18.62
N LYS A 108 0.60 18.62 -17.79
CA LYS A 108 1.22 19.87 -18.28
C LYS A 108 2.61 19.66 -18.88
N VAL A 109 3.44 18.81 -18.28
CA VAL A 109 4.78 18.52 -18.82
C VAL A 109 4.69 17.69 -20.09
N VAL A 110 3.80 16.69 -20.14
CA VAL A 110 3.53 15.89 -21.34
C VAL A 110 2.93 16.77 -22.45
N SER A 111 2.04 17.71 -22.14
CA SER A 111 1.51 18.64 -23.15
C SER A 111 2.59 19.58 -23.69
N VAL A 112 3.48 20.10 -22.83
CA VAL A 112 4.59 20.98 -23.24
C VAL A 112 5.61 20.21 -24.08
N VAL A 113 5.97 18.99 -23.69
CA VAL A 113 6.87 18.15 -24.47
C VAL A 113 6.23 17.78 -25.81
N ARG A 114 4.93 17.45 -25.84
CA ARG A 114 4.20 17.16 -27.07
C ARG A 114 4.15 18.37 -28.02
N SER A 115 3.91 19.58 -27.50
CA SER A 115 3.88 20.80 -28.31
C SER A 115 5.27 21.17 -28.86
N LEU A 116 6.33 20.89 -28.12
CA LEU A 116 7.71 21.13 -28.58
C LEU A 116 8.12 20.09 -29.64
N ILE A 117 7.70 18.84 -29.51
CA ILE A 117 7.94 17.80 -30.53
C ILE A 117 7.20 18.12 -31.83
N SER A 118 5.98 18.68 -31.79
CA SER A 118 5.30 19.16 -33.01
C SER A 118 6.01 20.35 -33.67
N PHE A 119 6.77 21.14 -32.90
CA PHE A 119 7.52 22.29 -33.42
C PHE A 119 8.84 21.89 -34.08
N VAL A 120 9.40 20.74 -33.70
CA VAL A 120 10.70 20.23 -34.20
C VAL A 120 10.52 19.17 -35.30
N ARG A 121 9.27 18.77 -35.63
CA ARG A 121 9.00 17.89 -36.76
C ARG A 121 9.21 18.68 -38.06
N PRO A 122 10.23 18.35 -38.90
CA PRO A 122 10.31 18.96 -40.21
C PRO A 122 9.05 18.57 -41.00
N GLU A 123 8.38 19.56 -41.61
CA GLU A 123 7.35 19.31 -42.62
C GLU A 123 7.97 18.35 -43.66
N GLU A 124 7.34 17.19 -43.84
CA GLU A 124 7.67 16.32 -44.97
C GLU A 124 7.41 17.17 -46.22
N THR A 125 8.50 17.64 -46.83
CA THR A 125 8.48 18.26 -48.15
C THR A 125 7.88 17.24 -49.10
N SER A 126 6.60 17.42 -49.39
CA SER A 126 5.94 16.86 -50.55
C SER A 126 6.55 17.51 -51.78
N GLU A 127 7.54 16.84 -52.37
CA GLU A 127 7.97 17.17 -53.73
C GLU A 127 7.25 16.25 -54.74
N PRO A 128 6.80 16.83 -55.88
CA PRO A 128 5.90 16.22 -56.86
C PRO A 128 6.55 15.20 -57.81
#